data_AF-A0A8K0KP92-F1
#
_entry.id   AF-A0A8K0KP92-F1
#
_cell.length_a   1.000
_cell.length_b   1.000
_cell.length_c   1.000
_cell.angle_alpha   90.00
_cell.angle_beta   90.00
_cell.angle_gamma   90.00
#
_symmetry.space_group_name_H-M   'P 1'
#
loop_
_entity.id
_entity.type
_entity.pdbx_description
1 polymer ?
#
loop_
_entity_poly.entity_id
_entity_poly.type
_entity_poly.pdbx_seq_one_letter_code
_entity_poly.pdbx_strand_id
1 'polypeptide(L)'
;MPNIETIENCMKLCPMIVQALWEHRSPLFQLPHINEENIKYFISKKRHIKSIQQLAQMKADERRALLRFLNDEQYNNVLKVVGKMPLIDFKVRS
;
A
#
# COMPACT_ATOMS: atom_id res chain seq x y z
N MET A 1 28.79 4.59 18.74
CA MET A 1 27.97 4.37 17.52
C MET A 1 26.52 4.16 17.95
N PRO A 2 25.53 4.64 17.18
CA PRO A 2 24.12 4.31 17.45
C PRO A 2 23.91 2.79 17.40
N ASN A 3 22.97 2.28 18.20
CA ASN A 3 22.60 0.87 18.16
C ASN A 3 21.86 0.55 16.84
N ILE A 4 21.84 -0.72 16.44
CA ILE A 4 21.14 -1.18 15.23
C ILE A 4 19.66 -0.77 15.27
N GLU A 5 19.03 -0.89 16.44
CA GLU A 5 17.63 -0.52 16.67
C GLU A 5 17.33 0.95 16.31
N THR A 6 18.19 1.89 16.70
CA THR A 6 18.03 3.31 16.35
C THR A 6 18.08 3.49 14.83
N ILE A 7 19.00 2.79 14.16
CA ILE A 7 19.14 2.85 12.70
C ILE A 7 17.88 2.29 12.03
N GLU A 8 17.39 1.13 12.46
CA GLU A 8 16.16 0.51 11.93
C GLU A 8 14.94 1.42 12.14
N ASN A 9 14.82 2.05 13.31
CA ASN A 9 13.74 2.97 13.61
C ASN A 9 13.79 4.21 12.71
N CYS A 10 14.98 4.75 12.43
CA CYS A 10 15.15 5.83 11.45
C CYS A 10 14.74 5.38 10.03
N MET A 11 15.10 4.17 9.62
CA MET A 11 14.69 3.61 8.32
C MET A 11 13.17 3.45 8.19
N LYS A 12 12.46 3.11 9.27
CA LYS A 12 10.98 3.03 9.31
C LYS A 12 10.33 4.41 9.34
N LEU A 13 10.88 5.36 10.10
CA LEU A 13 10.31 6.68 10.31
C LEU A 13 10.35 7.55 9.04
N CYS A 14 11.42 7.47 8.24
CA CYS A 14 11.55 8.25 7.02
C CYS A 14 10.36 8.08 6.04
N PRO A 15 9.98 6.86 5.61
CA PRO A 15 8.84 6.67 4.73
C PRO A 15 7.50 7.02 5.40
N MET A 16 7.36 6.85 6.72
CA MET A 16 6.18 7.27 7.48
C MET A 16 5.95 8.78 7.37
N ILE A 17 7.01 9.59 7.51
CA ILE A 17 6.93 11.04 7.35
C ILE A 17 6.58 11.40 5.89
N VAL A 18 7.30 10.82 4.92
CA VAL A 18 7.11 11.11 3.49
C VAL A 18 5.69 10.79 3.02
N GLN A 19 5.11 9.69 3.51
CA GLN A 19 3.76 9.26 3.17
C GLN A 19 2.68 9.83 4.09
N ALA A 20 3.06 10.60 5.12
CA ALA A 20 2.17 11.09 6.17
C ALA A 20 1.34 9.96 6.84
N LEU A 21 2.01 8.86 7.21
CA LEU A 21 1.40 7.68 7.82
C LEU A 21 2.08 7.26 9.11
N TRP A 22 1.26 6.70 10.01
CA TRP A 22 1.74 6.05 11.23
C TRP A 22 1.79 4.53 11.06
N GLU A 23 2.58 3.85 11.88
CA GLU A 23 2.79 2.39 11.81
C GLU A 23 1.49 1.57 11.92
N HIS A 24 0.52 2.07 12.70
CA HIS A 24 -0.77 1.41 12.91
C HIS A 24 -1.80 1.66 11.80
N ARG A 25 -1.48 2.51 10.81
CA ARG A 25 -2.40 2.87 9.72
C ARG A 25 -2.22 1.92 8.53
N SER A 26 -3.29 1.69 7.78
CA SER A 26 -3.21 0.84 6.59
C SER A 26 -2.22 1.41 5.57
N PRO A 27 -1.29 0.60 5.01
CA PRO A 27 -0.42 1.04 3.92
C PRO A 27 -1.17 1.48 2.66
N LEU A 28 -2.44 1.08 2.52
CA LEU A 28 -3.29 1.46 1.39
C LEU A 28 -3.59 2.97 1.33
N PHE A 29 -3.42 3.69 2.44
CA PHE A 29 -3.55 5.15 2.46
C PHE A 29 -2.42 5.88 1.70
N GLN A 30 -1.36 5.18 1.29
CA GLN A 30 -0.35 5.73 0.37
C GLN A 30 -0.89 5.92 -1.05
N LEU A 31 -2.01 5.27 -1.38
CA LEU A 31 -2.62 5.36 -2.70
C LEU A 31 -3.54 6.57 -2.79
N PRO A 32 -3.56 7.28 -3.93
CA PRO A 32 -4.43 8.43 -4.09
C PRO A 32 -5.89 8.01 -4.03
N HIS A 33 -6.77 8.91 -3.59
CA HIS A 33 -8.21 8.69 -3.53
C HIS A 33 -8.68 7.55 -2.60
N ILE A 34 -7.79 7.03 -1.73
CA ILE A 34 -8.16 6.09 -0.67
C ILE A 34 -8.28 6.86 0.65
N ASN A 35 -9.46 6.73 1.27
CA ASN A 35 -9.87 7.45 2.46
C ASN A 35 -10.59 6.52 3.44
N GLU A 36 -10.75 6.96 4.70
CA GLU A 36 -11.23 6.13 5.80
C GLU A 36 -12.61 5.52 5.56
N GLU A 37 -13.47 6.22 4.82
CA GLU A 37 -14.82 5.74 4.46
C GLU A 37 -14.81 4.47 3.60
N ASN A 38 -13.78 4.34 2.77
CA ASN A 38 -13.66 3.32 1.72
C ASN A 38 -12.69 2.19 2.12
N ILE A 39 -11.86 2.39 3.14
CA ILE A 39 -10.88 1.39 3.60
C ILE A 39 -11.53 0.06 4.01
N LYS A 40 -12.77 0.11 4.50
CA LYS A 40 -13.58 -1.05 4.87
C LYS A 40 -13.80 -2.03 3.70
N TYR A 41 -13.77 -1.56 2.45
CA TYR A 41 -13.96 -2.45 1.30
C TYR A 41 -12.80 -3.42 1.08
N PHE A 42 -11.60 -3.06 1.55
CA PHE A 42 -10.41 -3.89 1.48
C PHE A 42 -10.41 -5.01 2.52
N ILE A 43 -11.25 -4.89 3.56
CA ILE A 43 -11.39 -5.85 4.66
C ILE A 43 -12.83 -6.35 4.70
N SER A 44 -13.07 -7.50 4.08
CA SER A 44 -14.37 -8.19 4.06
C SER A 44 -14.20 -9.68 4.35
N LYS A 45 -15.30 -10.38 4.62
CA LYS A 45 -15.28 -11.85 4.79
C LYS A 45 -14.68 -12.59 3.58
N LYS A 46 -14.80 -12.02 2.37
CA LYS A 46 -14.31 -12.63 1.12
C LYS A 46 -12.89 -12.21 0.74
N ARG A 47 -12.43 -11.05 1.23
CA ARG A 47 -11.17 -10.42 0.81
C ARG A 47 -10.52 -9.70 1.97
N HIS A 48 -9.24 -9.97 2.19
CA HIS A 48 -8.47 -9.35 3.27
C HIS A 48 -7.19 -8.73 2.70
N ILE A 49 -7.33 -7.58 2.04
CA ILE A 49 -6.21 -6.85 1.41
C ILE A 49 -5.56 -5.92 2.45
N LYS A 50 -4.35 -6.25 2.88
CA LYS A 50 -3.55 -5.54 3.89
C LYS A 50 -2.40 -4.75 3.30
N SER A 51 -1.95 -5.08 2.09
CA SER A 51 -0.80 -4.45 1.45
C SER A 51 -1.08 -4.00 0.01
N ILE A 52 -0.28 -3.05 -0.47
CA ILE A 52 -0.35 -2.58 -1.87
C ILE A 52 0.04 -3.71 -2.84
N GLN A 53 0.98 -4.58 -2.44
CA GLN A 53 1.35 -5.76 -3.24
C GLN A 53 0.16 -6.70 -3.45
N GLN A 54 -0.63 -6.98 -2.41
CA GLN A 54 -1.83 -7.81 -2.53
C GLN A 54 -2.85 -7.18 -3.48
N LEU A 55 -3.03 -5.86 -3.43
CA LEU A 55 -3.88 -5.13 -4.38
C LEU A 55 -3.35 -5.24 -5.82
N ALA A 56 -2.03 -5.13 -6.01
CA ALA A 56 -1.39 -5.22 -7.32
C ALA A 56 -1.56 -6.60 -7.96
N GLN A 57 -1.51 -7.67 -7.15
CA GLN A 57 -1.63 -9.07 -7.59
C GLN A 57 -3.06 -9.51 -7.88
N MET A 58 -4.07 -8.70 -7.55
CA MET A 58 -5.46 -9.01 -7.91
C MET A 58 -5.67 -9.02 -9.43
N LYS A 59 -6.58 -9.88 -9.89
CA LYS A 59 -7.07 -9.84 -11.27
C LYS A 59 -7.71 -8.47 -11.55
N ALA A 60 -7.57 -7.99 -12.79
CA ALA A 60 -7.95 -6.62 -13.15
C ALA A 60 -9.44 -6.32 -12.94
N ASP A 61 -10.30 -7.28 -13.24
CA ASP A 61 -11.75 -7.27 -13.04
C ASP A 61 -12.11 -7.21 -11.54
N GLU A 62 -11.50 -8.08 -10.73
CA GLU A 62 -11.71 -8.07 -9.27
C GLU A 62 -11.21 -6.77 -8.62
N ARG A 63 -10.08 -6.25 -9.09
CA ARG A 63 -9.50 -4.99 -8.62
C ARG A 63 -10.39 -3.80 -9.00
N ARG A 64 -10.90 -3.75 -10.24
CA ARG A 64 -11.83 -2.69 -10.65
C ARG A 64 -13.13 -2.75 -9.87
N ALA A 65 -13.65 -3.94 -9.60
CA ALA A 65 -14.84 -4.13 -8.77
C ALA A 65 -14.62 -3.70 -7.31
N LEU A 66 -13.44 -3.96 -6.74
CA LEU A 66 -13.06 -3.49 -5.40
C LEU A 66 -12.99 -1.96 -5.35
N LEU A 67 -12.37 -1.35 -6.37
CA LEU A 67 -12.19 0.09 -6.51
C LEU A 67 -13.35 0.78 -7.25
N ARG A 68 -14.56 0.20 -7.21
CA ARG A 68 -15.74 0.72 -7.93
C ARG A 68 -16.21 2.10 -7.48
N PHE A 69 -15.81 2.52 -6.28
CA PHE A 69 -16.12 3.84 -5.72
C PHE A 69 -15.28 4.95 -6.38
N LEU A 70 -14.25 4.60 -7.16
CA LEU A 70 -13.43 5.52 -7.92
C LEU A 70 -13.97 5.68 -9.35
N ASN A 71 -13.97 6.91 -9.85
CA ASN A 71 -14.15 7.17 -11.27
C ASN A 71 -12.92 6.69 -12.07
N ASP A 72 -12.99 6.70 -13.39
CA ASP A 72 -11.94 6.13 -14.25
C ASP A 72 -10.60 6.88 -14.12
N GLU A 73 -10.62 8.21 -13.99
CA GLU A 73 -9.41 9.02 -13.80
C GLU A 73 -8.72 8.67 -12.46
N GLN A 74 -9.50 8.65 -11.38
CA GLN A 74 -9.01 8.30 -10.05
C GLN A 74 -8.46 6.88 -10.01
N TYR A 75 -9.16 5.92 -10.64
CA TYR A 75 -8.69 4.54 -10.74
C TYR A 75 -7.37 4.45 -11.50
N ASN A 76 -7.23 5.16 -12.62
CA ASN A 76 -5.99 5.20 -13.39
C ASN A 76 -4.84 5.84 -12.60
N ASN A 77 -5.11 6.88 -11.82
CA ASN A 77 -4.13 7.49 -10.92
C ASN A 77 -3.65 6.49 -9.86
N VAL A 78 -4.57 5.73 -9.25
CA VAL A 78 -4.22 4.65 -8.32
C VAL A 78 -3.33 3.61 -8.98
N LEU A 79 -3.71 3.09 -10.15
CA LEU A 79 -2.92 2.08 -10.86
C LEU A 79 -1.52 2.59 -11.24
N LYS A 80 -1.42 3.86 -11.66
CA LYS A 80 -0.14 4.50 -11.96
C LYS A 80 0.78 4.54 -10.75
N VAL A 81 0.25 4.82 -9.55
CA VAL A 81 1.03 4.80 -8.30
C VAL A 81 1.38 3.38 -7.89
N VAL A 82 0.42 2.44 -7.92
CA VAL A 82 0.65 1.02 -7.62
C VAL A 82 1.76 0.45 -8.50
N GLY A 83 1.74 0.72 -9.80
CA GLY A 83 2.76 0.25 -10.75
C GLY A 83 4.14 0.90 -10.58
N LYS A 84 4.23 2.00 -9.83
CA LYS A 84 5.50 2.67 -9.49
C LYS A 84 6.04 2.27 -8.11
N MET A 85 5.28 1.52 -7.31
CA MET A 85 5.76 1.09 -6.00
C MET A 85 6.93 0.11 -6.18
N PRO A 86 8.02 0.27 -5.41
CA PRO A 86 9.17 -0.61 -5.51
C PRO A 86 8.84 -2.01 -5.01
N LEU A 87 9.24 -3.02 -5.78
CA LEU A 87 9.21 -4.43 -5.39
C LEU A 87 10.57 -5.03 -5.75
N ILE A 88 11.36 -5.36 -4.73
CA ILE A 88 12.71 -5.88 -4.89
C ILE A 88 12.70 -7.34 -4.45
N ASP A 89 13.02 -8.25 -5.37
CA ASP A 89 13.32 -9.65 -5.04
C ASP A 89 14.84 -9.75 -4.77
N PHE A 90 15.21 -10.34 -3.64
CA PHE A 90 16.60 -10.41 -3.19
C PHE A 90 16.92 -11.81 -2.68
N LYS A 91 18.07 -12.36 -3.12
CA LYS A 91 18.57 -13.66 -2.71
C LYS A 91 20.00 -13.52 -2.19
N VAL A 92 20.21 -13.90 -0.94
CA VAL A 92 21.55 -13.99 -0.35
C VAL A 92 22.08 -15.39 -0.60
N ARG A 93 23.31 -15.50 -1.12
CA ARG A 93 24.05 -16.76 -1.11
C ARG A 93 24.85 -16.79 0.19
N SER A 94 24.53 -17.74 1.06
CA SER A 94 25.31 -18.07 2.25
C SER A 94 26.52 -18.91 1.89
#